data_AF-A0A640QH33-F1
#
_entry.id   AF-A0A640QH33-F1
#
_cell.length_a   1.000
_cell.length_b   1.000
_cell.length_c   1.000
_cell.angle_alpha   90.00
_cell.angle_beta   90.00
_cell.angle_gamma   90.00
#
_symmetry.space_group_name_H-M   'P 1'
#
loop_
_entity.id
_entity.type
_entity.pdbx_description
1 polymer ?
#
loop_
_entity_poly.entity_id
_entity_poly.type
_entity_poly.pdbx_seq_one_letter_code
_entity_poly.pdbx_strand_id
1 'polypeptide(L)'
;MKRTVLVVTTSLIVSACAHRPPPLDKDEIYFETKIKQDGTKLFAFSIPSMKQPGGGKGGGAKDGGGRGGRGEGGGRGGRGGQENRGGSSQKSSDSGERMTEQLYASLDEKLDETGYCQTGYIEIDTHQTEDRLHLLGECNETASELDRLDFPAR
;
A
#
# COMPACT_ATOMS: atom_id res chain seq x y z
N MET A 1 71.37 -26.71 -8.82
CA MET A 1 70.45 -26.55 -9.98
C MET A 1 69.43 -27.69 -9.87
N LYS A 2 68.10 -27.55 -9.77
CA LYS A 2 67.12 -26.50 -10.09
C LYS A 2 66.02 -26.55 -9.01
N ARG A 3 65.51 -25.41 -8.55
CA ARG A 3 64.34 -25.34 -7.66
C ARG A 3 63.08 -25.33 -8.53
N THR A 4 62.31 -26.40 -8.51
CA THR A 4 61.02 -26.47 -9.18
C THR A 4 60.01 -25.71 -8.32
N VAL A 5 59.70 -24.47 -8.73
CA VAL A 5 58.64 -23.67 -8.11
C VAL A 5 57.31 -24.13 -8.72
N LEU A 6 56.52 -24.85 -7.93
CA LEU A 6 55.17 -25.26 -8.29
C LEU A 6 54.24 -24.09 -7.98
N VAL A 7 53.89 -23.33 -9.02
CA VAL A 7 52.92 -22.23 -8.95
C VAL A 7 51.54 -22.84 -8.76
N VAL A 8 51.07 -22.92 -7.52
CA VAL A 8 49.69 -23.26 -7.19
C VAL A 8 48.84 -22.04 -7.56
N THR A 9 48.25 -22.08 -8.75
CA THR A 9 47.26 -21.10 -9.20
C THR A 9 46.01 -21.25 -8.34
N THR A 10 45.89 -20.39 -7.34
CA THR A 10 44.72 -20.22 -6.48
C THR A 10 43.55 -19.75 -7.33
N SER A 11 42.71 -20.70 -7.74
CA SER A 11 41.45 -20.43 -8.43
C SER A 11 40.46 -19.83 -7.42
N LEU A 12 40.46 -18.50 -7.34
CA LEU A 12 39.49 -17.68 -6.59
C LEU A 12 38.11 -17.82 -7.27
N ILE A 13 37.31 -18.76 -6.77
CA ILE A 13 35.90 -18.89 -7.15
C ILE A 13 35.14 -17.80 -6.39
N VAL A 14 34.98 -16.63 -7.02
CA VAL A 14 34.10 -15.57 -6.52
C VAL A 14 32.67 -15.98 -6.86
N SER A 15 32.02 -16.71 -5.94
CA SER A 15 30.57 -16.92 -6.01
C SER A 15 29.87 -15.64 -5.57
N ALA A 16 29.59 -14.76 -6.53
CA ALA A 16 28.72 -13.61 -6.30
C ALA A 16 27.29 -14.12 -6.11
N CYS A 17 26.87 -14.24 -4.85
CA CYS A 17 25.47 -14.44 -4.51
C CYS A 17 24.68 -13.22 -5.00
N ALA A 18 24.04 -13.32 -6.16
CA ALA A 18 23.02 -12.37 -6.59
C ALA A 18 21.74 -12.63 -5.76
N HIS A 19 21.80 -12.34 -4.46
CA HIS A 19 20.62 -12.35 -3.60
C HIS A 19 19.82 -11.09 -3.91
N ARG A 20 18.81 -11.24 -4.77
CA ARG A 20 17.78 -10.21 -4.90
C ARG A 20 16.84 -10.39 -3.71
N PRO A 21 16.67 -9.39 -2.83
CA PRO A 21 15.64 -9.48 -1.82
C PRO A 21 14.29 -9.67 -2.53
N PRO A 22 13.38 -10.47 -1.95
CA PRO A 22 12.03 -10.56 -2.49
C PRO A 22 11.44 -9.15 -2.63
N PRO A 23 10.64 -8.90 -3.68
CA PRO A 23 9.91 -7.63 -3.78
C PRO A 23 9.17 -7.41 -2.46
N LEU A 24 9.32 -6.23 -1.87
CA LEU A 24 8.51 -5.84 -0.72
C LEU A 24 7.05 -6.02 -1.13
N ASP A 25 6.33 -6.87 -0.40
CA ASP A 25 4.93 -7.13 -0.69
C ASP A 25 4.16 -5.83 -0.44
N LYS A 26 3.78 -5.16 -1.52
CA LYS A 26 3.10 -3.87 -1.44
C LYS A 26 1.68 -4.02 -0.90
N ASP A 27 1.17 -5.25 -0.89
CA ASP A 27 -0.19 -5.60 -0.48
C ASP A 27 -0.24 -6.06 1.00
N GLU A 28 0.91 -6.20 1.66
CA GLU A 28 0.98 -6.60 3.08
C GLU A 28 0.50 -5.46 4.00
N ILE A 29 -0.20 -5.84 5.08
CA ILE A 29 -0.59 -4.95 6.19
C ILE A 29 0.54 -4.90 7.21
N TYR A 30 0.92 -3.71 7.68
CA TYR A 30 1.91 -3.57 8.73
C TYR A 30 1.25 -3.27 10.07
N PHE A 31 1.70 -3.97 11.12
CA PHE A 31 1.34 -3.70 12.51
C PHE A 31 2.59 -3.84 13.37
N GLU A 32 3.07 -2.73 13.90
CA GLU A 32 4.23 -2.66 14.79
C GLU A 32 3.81 -2.16 16.17
N THR A 33 4.38 -2.76 17.21
CA THR A 33 4.06 -2.47 18.60
C THR A 33 5.28 -1.99 19.35
N LYS A 34 5.11 -1.07 20.29
CA LYS A 34 6.17 -0.59 21.17
C LYS A 34 5.66 -0.31 22.58
N ILE A 35 6.25 -0.97 23.56
CA ILE A 35 6.03 -0.68 24.98
C ILE A 35 7.17 0.22 25.48
N LYS A 36 6.84 1.41 25.97
CA LYS A 36 7.79 2.33 26.59
C LYS A 36 8.17 1.87 28.01
N GLN A 37 9.21 2.50 28.58
CA GLN A 37 9.65 2.19 29.95
C GLN A 37 8.58 2.50 31.00
N ASP A 38 7.83 3.60 30.82
CA ASP A 38 6.71 4.01 31.66
C ASP A 38 5.47 3.10 31.53
N GLY A 39 5.51 2.11 30.63
CA GLY A 39 4.40 1.19 30.39
C GLY A 39 3.41 1.67 29.33
N THR A 40 3.61 2.84 28.71
CA THR A 40 2.76 3.26 27.58
C THR A 40 2.90 2.30 26.40
N LYS A 41 1.77 1.83 25.89
CA LYS A 41 1.68 0.91 24.74
C LYS A 41 1.36 1.72 23.49
N LEU A 42 2.30 1.78 22.56
CA LEU A 42 2.13 2.42 21.25
C LEU A 42 2.02 1.37 20.15
N PHE A 43 1.34 1.73 19.06
CA PHE A 43 1.37 0.96 17.82
C PHE A 43 1.42 1.85 16.59
N ALA A 44 1.92 1.27 15.50
CA ALA A 44 1.85 1.82 14.15
C ALA A 44 1.18 0.78 13.24
N PHE A 45 0.11 1.19 12.58
CA PHE A 45 -0.66 0.35 11.67
C PHE A 45 -0.69 0.99 10.28
N SER A 46 -0.57 0.18 9.23
CA SER A 46 -0.80 0.70 7.88
C SER A 46 -1.34 -0.35 6.92
N ILE A 47 -2.20 0.09 6.01
CA ILE A 47 -2.73 -0.72 4.90
C ILE A 47 -2.31 -0.13 3.54
N PRO A 48 -2.21 -0.95 2.49
CA PRO A 48 -1.99 -0.46 1.13
C PRO A 48 -3.09 0.52 0.71
N SER A 49 -2.70 1.63 0.08
CA SER A 49 -3.63 2.57 -0.52
C SER A 49 -4.02 2.04 -1.89
N MET A 50 -5.31 1.81 -2.13
CA MET A 50 -5.82 1.49 -3.45
C MET A 50 -5.83 2.73 -4.35
N LYS A 51 -4.66 3.34 -4.59
CA LYS A 51 -4.52 4.18 -5.78
C LYS A 51 -4.62 3.25 -6.97
N GLN A 52 -5.79 3.29 -7.61
CA GLN A 52 -6.02 2.69 -8.91
C GLN A 52 -4.77 2.94 -9.78
N PRO A 53 -4.06 1.89 -10.24
CA PRO A 53 -2.83 2.07 -10.99
C PRO A 53 -3.12 3.03 -12.13
N GLY A 54 -2.43 4.17 -12.13
CA GLY A 54 -2.60 5.19 -13.14
C GLY A 54 -2.38 4.59 -14.53
N GLY A 55 -3.44 4.62 -15.35
CA GLY A 55 -3.31 4.76 -16.79
C GLY A 55 -2.50 3.69 -17.52
N GLY A 56 -2.96 2.44 -17.49
CA GLY A 56 -2.72 1.52 -18.60
C GLY A 56 -3.41 2.07 -19.85
N LYS A 57 -2.72 2.96 -20.57
CA LYS A 57 -3.07 3.45 -21.91
C LYS A 57 -2.93 2.26 -22.88
N GLY A 58 -3.88 1.33 -22.82
CA GLY A 58 -3.98 0.16 -23.66
C GLY A 58 -4.47 0.56 -25.05
N GLY A 59 -3.51 0.64 -25.98
CA GLY A 59 -3.66 0.27 -27.39
C GLY A 59 -4.81 0.89 -28.18
N GLY A 60 -4.49 1.93 -28.94
CA GLY A 60 -5.32 2.28 -30.09
C GLY A 60 -5.45 1.10 -31.05
N ALA A 61 -6.67 0.72 -31.39
CA ALA A 61 -6.99 0.01 -32.61
C ALA A 61 -7.87 0.91 -33.46
N LYS A 62 -7.21 1.70 -34.32
CA LYS A 62 -7.81 2.17 -35.56
C LYS A 62 -7.70 1.02 -36.56
N ASP A 63 -8.80 0.31 -36.78
CA ASP A 63 -9.05 -0.53 -37.95
C ASP A 63 -10.58 -0.52 -38.10
N GLY A 64 -11.20 0.04 -39.14
CA GLY A 64 -10.88 -0.12 -40.55
C GLY A 64 -11.97 -1.00 -41.15
N GLY A 65 -12.98 -0.42 -41.80
CA GLY A 65 -13.98 -1.20 -42.56
C GLY A 65 -15.30 -0.48 -42.81
N GLY A 66 -15.39 0.25 -43.93
CA GLY A 66 -16.62 0.92 -44.35
C GLY A 66 -17.68 -0.04 -44.92
N ARG A 67 -18.94 0.43 -44.89
CA ARG A 67 -19.99 0.07 -45.85
C ARG A 67 -20.92 1.27 -45.99
N GLY A 68 -21.05 1.75 -47.23
CA GLY A 68 -21.84 2.91 -47.58
C GLY A 68 -23.35 2.71 -47.43
N GLY A 69 -24.05 3.82 -47.36
CA GLY A 69 -25.51 3.91 -47.40
C GLY A 69 -25.92 5.36 -47.60
N ARG A 70 -26.08 5.73 -48.87
CA ARG A 70 -26.62 7.02 -49.32
C ARG A 70 -28.09 7.11 -48.91
N GLY A 71 -28.43 8.10 -48.08
CA GLY A 71 -29.82 8.44 -47.75
C GLY A 71 -29.94 9.95 -47.61
N GLU A 72 -30.46 10.59 -48.66
CA GLU A 72 -30.96 11.96 -48.63
C GLU A 72 -32.19 12.03 -47.70
N GLY A 73 -32.13 12.89 -46.69
CA GLY A 73 -33.25 13.14 -45.78
C GLY A 73 -32.89 14.25 -44.79
N GLY A 74 -33.41 15.45 -45.04
CA GLY A 74 -33.08 16.66 -44.28
C GLY A 74 -33.54 16.64 -42.82
N GLY A 75 -32.86 17.42 -41.97
CA GLY A 75 -33.27 17.63 -40.59
C GLY A 75 -32.27 18.46 -39.79
N ARG A 76 -32.60 19.73 -39.59
CA ARG A 76 -32.20 20.69 -38.53
C ARG A 76 -30.91 20.42 -37.74
N GLY A 77 -30.00 21.39 -37.83
CA GLY A 77 -28.74 21.46 -37.09
C GLY A 77 -28.87 21.26 -35.59
N GLY A 78 -28.01 20.39 -35.07
CA GLY A 78 -27.79 20.18 -33.65
C GLY A 78 -26.97 21.31 -33.03
N ARG A 79 -27.44 21.78 -31.87
CA ARG A 79 -26.58 22.29 -30.80
C ARG A 79 -26.80 21.40 -29.58
N GLY A 80 -26.27 20.18 -29.67
CA GLY A 80 -26.00 19.34 -28.52
C GLY A 80 -24.63 19.73 -27.97
N GLY A 81 -24.63 20.64 -27.00
CA GLY A 81 -23.43 21.04 -26.26
C GLY A 81 -23.75 20.91 -24.78
N GLN A 82 -23.53 19.71 -24.25
CA GLN A 82 -23.67 19.38 -22.85
C GLN A 82 -22.55 20.09 -22.07
N GLU A 83 -22.83 21.26 -21.53
CA GLU A 83 -21.93 22.01 -20.65
C GLU A 83 -22.07 21.52 -19.20
N ASN A 84 -21.81 20.23 -18.95
CA ASN A 84 -21.56 19.75 -17.58
C ASN A 84 -20.06 19.87 -17.30
N ARG A 85 -19.58 21.10 -17.07
CA ARG A 85 -18.26 21.36 -16.49
C ARG A 85 -18.43 21.65 -15.01
N GLY A 86 -18.32 20.61 -14.19
CA GLY A 86 -18.31 20.74 -12.74
C GLY A 86 -18.76 19.47 -12.07
N GLY A 87 -17.86 18.49 -11.92
CA GLY A 87 -18.23 17.22 -11.32
C GLY A 87 -17.05 16.27 -11.12
N SER A 88 -15.90 16.76 -10.67
CA SER A 88 -14.76 15.91 -10.30
C SER A 88 -14.43 15.97 -8.80
N SER A 89 -15.13 16.79 -8.02
CA SER A 89 -14.84 16.99 -6.58
C SER A 89 -15.65 16.11 -5.63
N GLN A 90 -16.73 15.46 -6.08
CA GLN A 90 -17.59 14.67 -5.20
C GLN A 90 -17.22 13.17 -5.13
N LYS A 91 -16.47 12.64 -6.10
CA LYS A 91 -16.07 11.21 -6.08
C LYS A 91 -14.84 10.93 -5.22
N SER A 92 -13.97 11.94 -5.05
CA SER A 92 -12.73 11.80 -4.29
C SER A 92 -12.96 11.73 -2.79
N SER A 93 -13.96 12.43 -2.25
CA SER A 93 -14.29 12.37 -0.82
C SER A 93 -14.87 11.01 -0.43
N ASP A 94 -15.87 10.51 -1.17
CA ASP A 94 -16.50 9.20 -0.93
C ASP A 94 -15.50 8.03 -1.03
N SER A 95 -14.53 8.12 -1.95
CA SER A 95 -13.47 7.09 -2.07
C SER A 95 -12.47 7.15 -0.90
N GLY A 96 -12.15 8.34 -0.41
CA GLY A 96 -11.27 8.53 0.73
C GLY A 96 -11.90 8.04 2.03
N GLU A 97 -13.17 8.36 2.27
CA GLU A 97 -13.92 7.94 3.45
C GLU A 97 -13.99 6.41 3.56
N ARG A 98 -14.32 5.71 2.46
CA ARG A 98 -14.35 4.24 2.44
C ARG A 98 -12.99 3.58 2.73
N MET A 99 -11.91 4.18 2.24
CA MET A 99 -10.55 3.70 2.51
C MET A 99 -10.20 3.87 3.99
N THR A 100 -10.59 5.01 4.58
CA THR A 100 -10.41 5.27 6.00
C THR A 100 -11.25 4.32 6.86
N GLU A 101 -12.50 4.03 6.47
CA GLU A 101 -13.32 3.02 7.14
C GLU A 101 -12.66 1.63 7.10
N GLN A 102 -12.08 1.25 5.96
CA GLN A 102 -11.35 0.00 5.83
C GLN A 102 -10.11 -0.04 6.74
N LEU A 103 -9.37 1.07 6.88
CA LEU A 103 -8.25 1.17 7.82
C LEU A 103 -8.69 0.83 9.24
N TYR A 104 -9.75 1.48 9.73
CA TYR A 104 -10.26 1.25 11.08
C TYR A 104 -10.78 -0.17 11.27
N ALA A 105 -11.51 -0.72 10.30
CA ALA A 105 -12.01 -2.10 10.37
C ALA A 105 -10.86 -3.13 10.42
N SER A 106 -9.85 -2.97 9.57
CA SER A 106 -8.68 -3.85 9.59
C SER A 106 -7.82 -3.69 10.85
N LEU A 107 -7.77 -2.48 11.42
CA LEU A 107 -7.10 -2.25 12.70
C LEU A 107 -7.84 -2.95 13.85
N ASP A 108 -9.17 -2.87 13.88
CA ASP A 108 -10.01 -3.53 14.89
C ASP A 108 -9.78 -5.05 14.89
N GLU A 109 -9.84 -5.68 13.72
CA GLU A 109 -9.50 -7.10 13.54
C GLU A 109 -8.07 -7.40 14.02
N LYS A 110 -7.10 -6.54 13.70
CA LYS A 110 -5.71 -6.74 14.11
C LYS A 110 -5.52 -6.64 15.63
N LEU A 111 -6.22 -5.72 16.29
CA LEU A 111 -6.15 -5.56 17.73
C LEU A 111 -6.84 -6.71 18.46
N ASP A 112 -7.96 -7.21 17.93
CA ASP A 112 -8.65 -8.40 18.44
C ASP A 112 -7.79 -9.67 18.28
N GLU A 113 -7.15 -9.86 17.12
CA GLU A 113 -6.26 -10.99 16.86
C GLU A 113 -5.04 -11.02 17.78
N THR A 114 -4.45 -9.85 18.03
CA THR A 114 -3.19 -9.75 18.79
C THR A 114 -3.41 -9.59 20.28
N GLY A 115 -4.58 -9.06 20.69
CA GLY A 115 -4.85 -8.67 22.07
C GLY A 115 -3.98 -7.51 22.56
N TYR A 116 -3.36 -6.74 21.64
CA TYR A 116 -2.40 -5.71 22.03
C TYR A 116 -3.05 -4.53 22.76
N CYS A 117 -4.25 -4.07 22.36
CA CYS A 117 -5.00 -3.09 23.15
C CYS A 117 -6.32 -3.70 23.62
N GLN A 118 -6.52 -3.86 24.94
CA GLN A 118 -7.70 -4.55 25.49
C GLN A 118 -8.83 -3.59 25.88
N THR A 119 -8.50 -2.33 26.19
CA THR A 119 -9.47 -1.32 26.64
C THR A 119 -9.69 -0.21 25.61
N GLY A 120 -9.32 -0.48 24.36
CA GLY A 120 -9.34 0.47 23.25
C GLY A 120 -8.06 1.29 23.13
N TYR A 121 -8.07 2.26 22.23
CA TYR A 121 -6.93 3.11 21.92
C TYR A 121 -7.34 4.56 21.65
N ILE A 122 -6.37 5.45 21.72
CA ILE A 122 -6.45 6.84 21.26
C ILE A 122 -5.63 6.97 19.98
N GLU A 123 -6.22 7.56 18.96
CA GLU A 123 -5.52 7.92 17.73
C GLU A 123 -4.60 9.11 17.97
N ILE A 124 -3.31 8.95 17.62
CA ILE A 124 -2.30 10.01 17.70
C ILE A 124 -2.23 10.75 16.36
N ASP A 125 -2.19 10.00 15.25
CA ASP A 125 -2.06 10.55 13.91
C ASP A 125 -2.60 9.55 12.87
N THR A 126 -3.28 10.07 11.86
CA THR A 126 -3.69 9.31 10.67
C THR A 126 -3.30 10.11 9.44
N HIS A 127 -2.52 9.50 8.55
CA HIS A 127 -2.08 10.16 7.33
C HIS A 127 -1.96 9.19 6.15
N GLN A 128 -2.18 9.74 4.96
CA GLN A 128 -2.04 9.00 3.71
C GLN A 128 -0.72 9.35 3.03
N THR A 129 0.03 8.33 2.65
CA THR A 129 1.17 8.42 1.72
C THR A 129 0.74 8.00 0.32
N GLU A 130 1.64 8.07 -0.67
CA GLU A 130 1.30 7.66 -2.04
C GLU A 130 0.81 6.21 -2.11
N ASP A 131 1.42 5.31 -1.34
CA ASP A 131 1.21 3.87 -1.45
C ASP A 131 0.40 3.29 -0.28
N ARG A 132 0.22 4.02 0.83
CA ARG A 132 -0.33 3.46 2.09
C ARG A 132 -1.11 4.48 2.91
N LEU A 133 -2.06 3.99 3.69
CA LEU A 133 -2.75 4.73 4.75
C LEU A 133 -2.22 4.27 6.11
N HIS A 134 -1.78 5.21 6.94
CA HIS A 134 -1.09 4.95 8.21
C HIS A 134 -1.91 5.49 9.38
N LEU A 135 -1.87 4.77 10.50
CA LEU A 135 -2.42 5.18 11.79
C LEU A 135 -1.40 4.91 12.90
N LEU A 136 -1.16 5.91 13.74
CA LEU A 136 -0.41 5.80 14.98
C LEU A 136 -1.38 5.88 16.15
N GLY A 137 -1.24 4.98 17.11
CA GLY A 137 -2.13 4.94 18.27
C GLY A 137 -1.43 4.59 19.57
N GLU A 138 -2.11 4.89 20.67
CA GLU A 138 -1.74 4.56 22.04
C GLU A 138 -2.88 3.77 22.69
N CYS A 139 -2.61 2.62 23.30
CA CYS A 139 -3.63 1.89 24.04
C CYS A 139 -4.07 2.70 25.27
N ASN A 140 -5.33 2.56 25.68
CA ASN A 140 -5.86 3.22 26.88
C ASN A 140 -5.25 2.65 28.18
N GLU A 141 -4.79 1.39 28.16
CA GLU A 141 -4.12 0.75 29.28
C GLU A 141 -2.59 0.78 29.20
N THR A 142 -1.95 0.63 30.35
CA THR A 142 -0.50 0.42 30.45
C THR A 142 -0.16 -1.06 30.29
N ALA A 143 1.06 -1.35 29.84
CA ALA A 143 1.57 -2.70 29.66
C ALA A 143 1.63 -3.46 30.98
N SER A 144 0.99 -4.62 31.00
CA SER A 144 1.17 -5.65 32.01
C SER A 144 2.53 -6.35 31.87
N GLU A 145 2.91 -7.14 32.88
CA GLU A 145 4.11 -7.98 32.78
C GLU A 145 3.99 -9.01 31.65
N LEU A 146 2.78 -9.51 31.37
CA LEU A 146 2.54 -10.43 30.26
C LEU A 146 2.73 -9.74 28.91
N ASP A 147 2.22 -8.51 28.75
CA ASP A 147 2.43 -7.72 27.52
C ASP A 147 3.91 -7.53 27.21
N ARG A 148 4.76 -7.35 28.24
CA ARG A 148 6.21 -7.18 28.05
C ARG A 148 6.90 -8.46 27.57
N LEU A 149 6.33 -9.62 27.87
CA LEU A 149 6.82 -10.91 27.40
C LEU A 149 6.34 -11.20 25.97
N ASP A 150 5.09 -10.88 25.67
CA ASP A 150 4.45 -11.15 24.37
C ASP A 150 4.86 -10.13 23.30
N PHE A 151 5.13 -8.88 23.70
CA PHE A 151 5.53 -7.77 22.83
C PHE A 151 6.88 -7.17 23.27
N PRO A 152 7.98 -7.94 23.19
CA PRO A 152 9.29 -7.47 23.60
C PRO A 152 9.73 -6.28 22.74
N ALA A 153 10.42 -5.32 23.36
CA ALA A 153 10.97 -4.16 22.65
C ALA A 153 11.90 -4.62 21.52
N ARG A 154 11.55 -4.27 20.28
CA ARG A 154 12.37 -4.49 19.09
C ARG A 154 13.09 -3.21 18.68
#